data_AF-A0A0N5BV89-F1
#
_entry.id   AF-A0A0N5BV89-F1
#
_cell.length_a   1.000
_cell.length_b   1.000
_cell.length_c   1.000
_cell.angle_alpha   90.00
_cell.angle_beta   90.00
_cell.angle_gamma   90.00
#
_symmetry.space_group_name_H-M   'P 1'
#
loop_
_entity.id
_entity.type
_entity.pdbx_description
1 polymer ?
#
loop_
_entity_poly.entity_id
_entity_poly.type
_entity_poly.pdbx_seq_one_letter_code
_entity_poly.pdbx_strand_id
1 'polypeptide(L)'
;MSSKNLNIINYIETTDSICNIIEKATSNKDFYNELKNYQITKCFEPLNAIYKIVIYNESHYDTTECELLIPGCENNNLNDKPTIRMLYKRRDIDFESQTNIIVENTADLRMENESKKLYHAAKHAQIIKYLLNKFYFASKLTIFNRDGLEKTDDFILLVIEKIISNKLEYLSPIYLHSIITFTSKYDITEHDIFFGKPNLKVFTIHVSAQKIFEDKYLLIDKFWKFIDIIFNKKIQLKLIFEPDERSIFLTLTILNYSKKRNINVLVYNENDEFNFFTLIKKGIGRKDYELIEHLSSVTLLINTFADFLSIESALIGMDNLESLKINFNRIIYSNIYKENIKFDDIRKIYHKIFNFKIFNKKLRSVTLEYQDNYYPPNFETFNFSDKLYDMFIVSLFSILPNSITIMKFKNLPYLKEEYFEYLHKTTPNLDTIVFKHCRYLPDEPLLLFKNLRNVFFVNNLGVTVPSWVEIVIYQDFNDYMYRNFFWPYLKKNNKEFYRLMKNCTFKHTFWMDKNCNADTVIFMKDILKWKRAINLLNL
;
A
#
# COMPACT_ATOMS: atom_id res chain seq x y z
N MET A 1 26.21 16.51 40.28
CA MET A 1 25.04 15.91 39.60
C MET A 1 25.06 16.12 38.06
N SER A 2 26.23 16.14 37.39
CA SER A 2 26.33 16.54 35.96
C SER A 2 26.97 15.52 35.00
N SER A 3 27.27 14.29 35.44
CA SER A 3 27.99 13.31 34.59
C SER A 3 27.10 12.30 33.83
N LYS A 4 25.81 12.14 34.19
CA LYS A 4 24.90 11.22 33.47
C LYS A 4 24.33 11.82 32.18
N ASN A 5 23.96 13.11 32.20
CA ASN A 5 23.27 13.78 31.08
C ASN A 5 24.10 13.90 29.78
N LEU A 6 25.44 13.91 29.87
CA LEU A 6 26.32 13.99 28.68
C LEU A 6 26.33 12.71 27.84
N ASN A 7 25.95 11.56 28.41
CA ASN A 7 26.05 10.27 27.72
C ASN A 7 24.89 10.04 26.75
N ILE A 8 23.66 10.47 27.08
CA ILE A 8 22.49 10.22 26.22
C ILE A 8 22.46 11.11 24.97
N ILE A 9 22.73 12.41 25.12
CA ILE A 9 22.77 13.35 23.99
C ILE A 9 23.84 12.90 23.01
N ASN A 10 25.04 12.65 23.50
CA ASN A 10 26.14 12.16 22.68
C ASN A 10 25.75 10.87 21.95
N TYR A 11 25.14 9.90 22.65
CA TYR A 11 24.66 8.68 22.01
C TYR A 11 23.62 8.94 20.91
N ILE A 12 22.64 9.81 21.13
CA ILE A 12 21.62 10.17 20.12
C ILE A 12 22.28 10.83 18.91
N GLU A 13 23.22 11.74 19.13
CA GLU A 13 23.90 12.49 18.08
C GLU A 13 24.80 11.57 17.24
N THR A 14 25.59 10.70 17.89
CA THR A 14 26.54 9.80 17.21
C THR A 14 25.88 8.56 16.60
N THR A 15 24.71 8.14 17.07
CA THR A 15 24.02 6.97 16.51
C THR A 15 23.28 7.37 15.25
N ASP A 16 23.64 6.75 14.12
CA ASP A 16 22.94 7.00 12.85
C ASP A 16 21.54 6.39 12.84
N SER A 17 21.43 5.12 13.23
CA SER A 17 20.18 4.33 13.20
C SER A 17 19.17 4.74 14.29
N ILE A 18 17.91 4.96 13.90
CA ILE A 18 16.82 5.18 14.86
C ILE A 18 16.46 3.87 15.55
N CYS A 19 16.53 2.76 14.83
CA CYS A 19 16.30 1.43 15.41
C CYS A 19 17.29 1.11 16.55
N ASN A 20 18.57 1.43 16.41
CA ASN A 20 19.55 1.24 17.49
C ASN A 20 19.22 2.08 18.74
N ILE A 21 18.63 3.28 18.57
CA ILE A 21 18.13 4.08 19.69
C ILE A 21 16.94 3.39 20.36
N ILE A 22 16.00 2.87 19.57
CA ILE A 22 14.80 2.15 20.06
C ILE A 22 15.18 0.85 20.78
N GLU A 23 16.10 0.07 20.24
CA GLU A 23 16.57 -1.19 20.85
C GLU A 23 17.21 -0.92 22.22
N LYS A 24 18.04 0.12 22.32
CA LYS A 24 18.62 0.54 23.60
C LYS A 24 17.56 1.03 24.59
N ALA A 25 16.57 1.80 24.12
CA ALA A 25 15.46 2.24 24.95
C ALA A 25 14.59 1.08 25.44
N THR A 26 14.38 0.07 24.60
CA THR A 26 13.56 -1.09 24.95
C THR A 26 14.28 -2.02 25.93
N SER A 27 15.60 -2.13 25.81
CA SER A 27 16.44 -2.97 26.69
C SER A 27 16.85 -2.28 28.00
N ASN A 28 16.85 -0.95 28.06
CA ASN A 28 17.26 -0.19 29.25
C ASN A 28 16.20 0.86 29.64
N LYS A 29 15.49 0.56 30.73
CA LYS A 29 14.42 1.42 31.27
C LYS A 29 14.92 2.80 31.71
N ASP A 30 16.12 2.88 32.28
CA ASP A 30 16.70 4.16 32.73
C ASP A 30 17.03 5.03 31.52
N PHE A 31 17.63 4.44 30.48
CA PHE A 31 17.87 5.13 29.21
C PHE A 31 16.56 5.63 28.59
N TYR A 32 15.49 4.81 28.58
CA TYR A 32 14.20 5.23 28.04
C TYR A 32 13.54 6.37 28.83
N ASN A 33 13.60 6.30 30.17
CA ASN A 33 13.05 7.36 31.02
C ASN A 33 13.79 8.68 30.78
N GLU A 34 15.10 8.63 30.59
CA GLU A 34 15.91 9.79 30.27
C GLU A 34 15.64 10.29 28.84
N LEU A 35 15.52 9.38 27.86
CA LEU A 35 15.25 9.69 26.44
C LEU A 35 13.97 10.51 26.23
N LYS A 36 12.94 10.30 27.06
CA LYS A 36 11.68 11.05 27.01
C LYS A 36 11.86 12.56 27.18
N ASN A 37 12.97 13.01 27.75
CA ASN A 37 13.26 14.41 27.98
C ASN A 37 13.99 15.08 26.81
N TYR A 38 14.37 14.32 25.79
CA TYR A 38 15.16 14.81 24.66
C TYR A 38 14.38 14.77 23.34
N GLN A 39 14.66 15.77 22.51
CA GLN A 39 14.22 15.82 21.12
C GLN A 39 15.22 15.07 20.26
N ILE A 40 14.71 14.26 19.33
CA ILE A 40 15.55 13.57 18.34
C ILE A 40 15.23 14.21 17.00
N THR A 41 16.26 14.72 16.32
CA THR A 41 16.14 15.25 14.97
C THR A 41 17.19 14.60 14.09
N LYS A 42 16.76 13.93 13.02
CA LYS A 42 17.64 13.29 12.04
C LYS A 42 17.21 13.64 10.62
N CYS A 43 18.18 13.68 9.72
CA CYS A 43 17.98 13.88 8.29
C CYS A 43 18.63 12.71 7.55
N PHE A 44 17.88 12.06 6.68
CA PHE A 44 18.37 10.91 5.95
C PHE A 44 17.80 10.78 4.54
N GLU A 45 18.48 9.98 3.72
CA GLU A 45 18.09 9.74 2.34
C GLU A 45 17.59 8.29 2.24
N PRO A 46 16.27 8.05 2.24
CA PRO A 46 15.75 6.70 2.18
C PRO A 46 16.21 6.00 0.90
N LEU A 47 16.80 4.82 1.02
CA LEU A 47 17.07 3.98 -0.13
C LEU A 47 15.83 3.15 -0.44
N ASN A 48 15.00 3.64 -1.37
CA ASN A 48 13.90 2.88 -1.94
C ASN A 48 14.29 2.42 -3.34
N ALA A 49 14.77 1.18 -3.45
CA ALA A 49 15.25 0.61 -4.71
C ALA A 49 14.49 -0.66 -5.11
N ILE A 50 14.38 -0.86 -6.43
CA ILE A 50 14.05 -2.13 -7.06
C ILE A 50 15.38 -2.81 -7.42
N TYR A 51 15.51 -4.10 -7.10
CA TYR A 51 16.74 -4.86 -7.30
C TYR A 51 16.60 -5.72 -8.53
N LYS A 52 17.34 -5.39 -9.58
CA LYS A 52 17.33 -6.17 -10.80
C LYS A 52 18.47 -7.17 -10.77
N ILE A 53 18.15 -8.46 -10.78
CA ILE A 53 19.16 -9.52 -10.78
C ILE A 53 19.35 -9.99 -12.23
N VAL A 54 20.58 -9.86 -12.72
CA VAL A 54 21.00 -10.19 -14.09
C VAL A 54 21.96 -11.38 -14.04
N ILE A 55 21.78 -12.32 -14.97
CA ILE A 55 22.73 -13.40 -15.19
C ILE A 55 23.50 -13.06 -16.47
N TYR A 56 24.82 -12.94 -16.35
CA TYR A 56 25.71 -12.82 -17.49
C TYR A 56 26.30 -14.19 -17.80
N ASN A 57 26.06 -14.66 -19.02
CA ASN A 57 26.73 -15.83 -19.57
C ASN A 57 28.01 -15.35 -20.26
N GLU A 58 29.09 -15.16 -19.50
CA GLU A 58 30.41 -14.97 -20.10
C GLU A 58 31.01 -16.34 -20.44
N SER A 59 31.78 -16.42 -21.52
CA SER A 59 32.22 -17.65 -22.20
C SER A 59 32.92 -18.70 -21.30
N HIS A 60 33.29 -18.36 -20.06
CA HIS A 60 33.91 -19.28 -19.10
C HIS A 60 33.33 -19.25 -17.67
N TYR A 61 32.45 -18.31 -17.32
CA TYR A 61 31.83 -18.22 -15.99
C TYR A 61 30.45 -17.55 -16.06
N ASP A 62 29.43 -18.22 -15.53
CA ASP A 62 28.13 -17.58 -15.33
C ASP A 62 28.18 -16.70 -14.07
N THR A 63 28.10 -15.38 -14.23
CA THR A 63 28.03 -14.44 -13.11
C THR A 63 26.59 -14.00 -12.86
N THR A 64 26.21 -13.89 -11.59
CA THR A 64 24.91 -13.35 -11.18
C THR A 64 25.16 -12.03 -10.47
N GLU A 65 24.70 -10.95 -11.07
CA GLU A 65 24.89 -9.59 -10.56
C GLU A 65 23.56 -8.96 -10.16
N CYS A 66 23.63 -7.99 -9.25
CA CYS A 66 22.48 -7.23 -8.81
C CYS A 66 22.70 -5.75 -9.13
N GLU A 67 21.92 -5.26 -10.10
CA GLU A 67 21.76 -3.86 -10.44
C GLU A 67 20.69 -3.24 -9.52
N LEU A 68 20.88 -1.98 -9.13
CA LEU A 68 19.87 -1.22 -8.40
C LEU A 68 19.14 -0.31 -9.37
N LEU A 69 17.82 -0.35 -9.34
CA LEU A 69 16.95 0.59 -10.02
C LEU A 69 16.37 1.53 -8.97
N ILE A 70 16.77 2.79 -9.02
CA ILE A 70 16.27 3.84 -8.12
C ILE A 70 15.20 4.62 -8.89
N PRO A 71 13.91 4.51 -8.53
CA PRO A 71 12.84 5.25 -9.21
C PRO A 71 13.11 6.76 -9.16
N GLY A 72 12.96 7.45 -10.28
CA GLY A 72 13.19 8.89 -10.40
C GLY A 72 14.64 9.30 -10.73
N CYS A 73 15.58 8.35 -10.82
CA CYS A 73 16.98 8.59 -11.19
C CYS A 73 17.35 7.97 -12.55
N GLU A 74 16.42 7.97 -13.51
CA GLU A 74 16.54 7.27 -14.80
C GLU A 74 17.62 7.86 -15.73
N ASN A 75 18.17 9.04 -15.41
CA ASN A 75 19.15 9.77 -16.22
C ASN A 75 20.63 9.58 -15.82
N ASN A 76 20.96 8.62 -14.96
CA ASN A 76 22.38 8.37 -14.66
C ASN A 76 23.05 7.69 -15.87
N ASN A 77 24.16 8.28 -16.34
CA ASN A 77 24.96 7.80 -17.48
C ASN A 77 25.16 6.28 -17.45
N LEU A 78 25.00 5.64 -18.62
CA LEU A 78 25.07 4.19 -18.86
C LEU A 78 26.31 3.47 -18.28
N ASN A 79 27.38 4.20 -17.94
CA ASN A 79 28.65 3.66 -17.46
C ASN A 79 28.79 3.56 -15.93
N ASP A 80 27.91 4.20 -15.15
CA ASP A 80 27.91 4.14 -13.67
C ASP A 80 26.59 3.55 -13.16
N LYS A 81 26.27 2.32 -13.59
CA LYS A 81 25.09 1.63 -13.06
C LYS A 81 25.28 1.37 -11.56
N PRO A 82 24.32 1.80 -10.71
CA PRO A 82 24.44 1.56 -9.29
C PRO A 82 24.37 0.06 -8.99
N THR A 83 25.41 -0.46 -8.31
CA THR A 83 25.52 -1.87 -7.94
C THR A 83 25.28 -2.08 -6.45
N ILE A 84 25.06 -3.33 -6.04
CA ILE A 84 24.86 -3.70 -4.63
C ILE A 84 26.01 -3.28 -3.71
N ARG A 85 27.21 -3.03 -4.27
CA ARG A 85 28.35 -2.50 -3.52
C ARG A 85 28.12 -1.08 -3.01
N MET A 86 27.22 -0.30 -3.63
CA MET A 86 26.87 1.03 -3.14
C MET A 86 26.18 0.99 -1.77
N LEU A 87 25.57 -0.15 -1.41
CA LEU A 87 24.94 -0.31 -0.10
C LEU A 87 25.95 -0.20 1.06
N TYR A 88 27.23 -0.49 0.83
CA TYR A 88 28.28 -0.35 1.84
C TYR A 88 28.65 1.11 2.15
N LYS A 89 28.28 2.05 1.28
CA LYS A 89 28.58 3.49 1.45
C LYS A 89 27.43 4.27 2.08
N ARG A 90 26.31 3.61 2.38
CA ARG A 90 25.09 4.23 2.92
C ARG A 90 25.05 4.09 4.44
N ARG A 91 24.38 5.04 5.11
CA ARG A 91 24.22 5.01 6.57
C ARG A 91 23.10 4.04 6.94
N ASP A 92 23.15 3.49 8.15
CA ASP A 92 22.16 2.50 8.57
C ASP A 92 20.71 3.03 8.57
N ILE A 93 20.51 4.31 8.91
CA ILE A 93 19.21 4.98 8.87
C ILE A 93 18.58 5.01 7.45
N ASP A 94 19.40 5.00 6.40
CA ASP A 94 18.92 5.03 5.01
C ASP A 94 18.21 3.70 4.63
N PHE A 95 18.34 2.65 5.45
CA PHE A 95 17.73 1.33 5.27
C PHE A 95 16.49 1.08 6.16
N GLU A 96 16.03 2.09 6.89
CA GLU A 96 14.92 1.97 7.84
C GLU A 96 13.56 2.40 7.27
N SER A 97 13.47 2.82 6.00
CA SER A 97 12.19 3.23 5.39
C SER A 97 11.52 2.14 4.55
N GLN A 98 12.30 1.25 3.95
CA GLN A 98 11.78 0.26 3.00
C GLN A 98 11.29 -1.00 3.75
N THR A 99 10.01 -1.32 3.57
CA THR A 99 9.33 -2.48 4.18
C THR A 99 9.17 -3.66 3.22
N ASN A 100 9.34 -3.40 1.92
CA ASN A 100 9.20 -4.37 0.84
C ASN A 100 10.47 -4.42 -0.01
N ILE A 101 11.11 -5.59 -0.11
CA ILE A 101 12.18 -5.83 -1.07
C ILE A 101 11.56 -6.22 -2.40
N ILE A 102 11.79 -5.41 -3.44
CA ILE A 102 11.26 -5.66 -4.78
C ILE A 102 12.40 -6.12 -5.66
N VAL A 103 12.26 -7.30 -6.27
CA VAL A 103 13.25 -7.94 -7.11
C VAL A 103 12.68 -8.20 -8.49
N GLU A 104 13.36 -7.67 -9.49
CA GLU A 104 13.11 -7.95 -10.89
C GLU A 104 14.09 -9.02 -11.36
N ASN A 105 13.57 -10.17 -11.78
CA ASN A 105 14.35 -11.21 -12.43
C ASN A 105 14.35 -10.99 -13.95
N THR A 106 15.54 -10.88 -14.55
CA THR A 106 15.68 -10.80 -16.01
C THR A 106 16.21 -12.08 -16.65
N ALA A 107 16.45 -13.11 -15.86
CA ALA A 107 17.00 -14.35 -16.37
C ALA A 107 15.94 -15.15 -17.15
N ASP A 108 16.23 -15.44 -18.41
CA ASP A 108 15.51 -16.46 -19.19
C ASP A 108 16.30 -17.77 -19.16
N LEU A 109 15.99 -18.62 -18.18
CA LEU A 109 16.65 -19.91 -18.00
C LEU A 109 15.84 -21.07 -18.58
N ARG A 110 14.79 -20.83 -19.37
CA ARG A 110 13.85 -21.89 -19.81
C ARG A 110 14.56 -23.05 -20.52
N MET A 111 15.56 -22.74 -21.33
CA MET A 111 16.36 -23.68 -22.13
C MET A 111 17.60 -24.21 -21.40
N GLU A 112 17.88 -23.73 -20.20
CA GLU A 112 19.06 -24.13 -19.42
C GLU A 112 18.83 -25.45 -18.67
N ASN A 113 19.90 -26.17 -18.39
CA ASN A 113 19.82 -27.41 -17.64
C ASN A 113 19.47 -27.18 -16.15
N GLU A 114 18.95 -28.22 -15.51
CA GLU A 114 18.44 -28.15 -14.14
C GLU A 114 19.51 -27.75 -13.11
N SER A 115 20.72 -28.28 -13.23
CA SER A 115 21.83 -27.96 -12.34
C SER A 115 22.19 -26.47 -12.38
N LYS A 116 22.19 -25.86 -13.57
CA LYS A 116 22.45 -24.44 -13.76
C LYS A 116 21.30 -23.59 -13.22
N LYS A 117 20.05 -24.00 -13.42
CA LYS A 117 18.88 -23.36 -12.78
C LYS A 117 19.02 -23.34 -11.26
N LEU A 118 19.33 -24.47 -10.64
CA LEU A 118 19.49 -24.58 -9.19
C LEU A 118 20.66 -23.73 -8.66
N TYR A 119 21.78 -23.70 -9.39
CA TYR A 119 22.93 -22.85 -9.06
C TYR A 119 22.54 -21.36 -9.03
N HIS A 120 21.86 -20.88 -10.09
CA HIS A 120 21.42 -19.49 -10.15
C HIS A 120 20.35 -19.16 -9.12
N ALA A 121 19.40 -20.08 -8.88
CA ALA A 121 18.37 -19.90 -7.86
C ALA A 121 19.00 -19.69 -6.47
N ALA A 122 20.02 -20.48 -6.12
CA ALA A 122 20.75 -20.32 -4.87
C ALA A 122 21.48 -18.96 -4.77
N LYS A 123 22.08 -18.49 -5.87
CA LYS A 123 22.74 -17.17 -5.91
C LYS A 123 21.74 -16.01 -5.75
N HIS A 124 20.59 -16.09 -6.41
CA HIS A 124 19.51 -15.10 -6.24
C HIS A 124 19.01 -15.08 -4.80
N ALA A 125 18.77 -16.26 -4.21
CA ALA A 125 18.33 -16.38 -2.83
C ALA A 125 19.33 -15.78 -1.83
N GLN A 126 20.64 -15.94 -2.07
CA GLN A 126 21.69 -15.33 -1.25
C GLN A 126 21.65 -13.80 -1.30
N ILE A 127 21.47 -13.21 -2.49
CA ILE A 127 21.33 -11.76 -2.67
C ILE A 127 20.08 -11.27 -1.92
N ILE A 128 18.94 -11.94 -2.11
CA ILE A 128 17.68 -11.56 -1.45
C ILE A 128 17.78 -11.66 0.07
N LYS A 129 18.42 -12.72 0.59
CA LYS A 129 18.67 -12.87 2.03
C LYS A 129 19.53 -11.73 2.57
N TYR A 130 20.57 -11.33 1.84
CA TYR A 130 21.40 -10.18 2.22
C TYR A 130 20.57 -8.89 2.27
N LEU A 131 19.72 -8.64 1.27
CA LEU A 131 18.83 -7.47 1.25
C LEU A 131 17.85 -7.48 2.43
N LEU A 132 17.14 -8.59 2.66
CA LEU A 132 16.23 -8.73 3.81
C LEU A 132 16.93 -8.47 5.15
N ASN A 133 18.20 -8.87 5.27
CA ASN A 133 18.97 -8.61 6.48
C ASN A 133 19.39 -7.14 6.61
N LYS A 134 19.81 -6.51 5.51
CA LYS A 134 20.28 -5.11 5.49
C LYS A 134 19.15 -4.12 5.74
N PHE A 135 17.95 -4.37 5.24
CA PHE A 135 16.78 -3.52 5.49
C PHE A 135 16.08 -3.90 6.79
N TYR A 136 15.96 -2.94 7.70
CA TYR A 136 15.56 -3.24 9.08
C TYR A 136 14.11 -3.72 9.17
N PHE A 137 13.17 -3.01 8.52
CA PHE A 137 11.74 -3.33 8.53
C PHE A 137 11.26 -4.13 7.31
N ALA A 138 12.17 -4.62 6.47
CA ALA A 138 11.80 -5.45 5.34
C ALA A 138 11.20 -6.78 5.81
N SER A 139 9.90 -6.93 5.61
CA SER A 139 9.14 -8.17 5.91
C SER A 139 8.33 -8.68 4.72
N LYS A 140 8.26 -7.91 3.64
CA LYS A 140 7.63 -8.29 2.37
C LYS A 140 8.70 -8.50 1.30
N LEU A 141 8.52 -9.53 0.48
CA LEU A 141 9.29 -9.78 -0.73
C LEU A 141 8.34 -9.76 -1.93
N THR A 142 8.65 -8.93 -2.93
CA THR A 142 8.07 -8.97 -4.27
C THR A 142 9.14 -9.44 -5.23
N ILE A 143 8.89 -10.54 -5.93
CA ILE A 143 9.79 -11.04 -6.97
C ILE A 143 8.97 -11.32 -8.22
N PHE A 144 9.37 -10.76 -9.36
CA PHE A 144 8.66 -10.90 -10.63
C PHE A 144 9.64 -10.99 -11.80
N ASN A 145 9.19 -11.52 -12.93
CA ASN A 145 9.99 -11.58 -14.15
C ASN A 145 9.76 -10.30 -14.97
N ARG A 146 10.82 -9.71 -15.53
CA ARG A 146 10.74 -8.49 -16.34
C ARG A 146 9.88 -8.64 -17.59
N ASP A 147 10.07 -9.74 -18.31
CA ASP A 147 9.49 -9.94 -19.63
C ASP A 147 8.08 -10.54 -19.54
N GLY A 148 7.18 -9.82 -18.88
CA GLY A 148 5.73 -10.04 -18.86
C GLY A 148 5.27 -11.49 -18.61
N LEU A 149 3.98 -11.72 -18.88
CA LEU A 149 3.38 -13.06 -18.78
C LEU A 149 4.06 -14.04 -19.75
N GLU A 150 4.57 -13.60 -20.89
CA GLU A 150 5.15 -14.41 -21.97
C GLU A 150 6.40 -15.24 -21.59
N LYS A 151 7.13 -14.86 -20.52
CA LYS A 151 8.31 -15.63 -20.04
C LYS A 151 8.21 -16.17 -18.61
N THR A 152 6.99 -16.26 -18.05
CA THR A 152 6.76 -16.86 -16.72
C THR A 152 7.17 -18.35 -16.67
N ASP A 153 8.33 -18.64 -16.09
CA ASP A 153 8.78 -20.00 -15.69
C ASP A 153 8.61 -20.21 -14.18
N ASP A 154 8.94 -21.41 -13.71
CA ASP A 154 9.00 -21.82 -12.30
C ASP A 154 10.25 -21.35 -11.55
N PHE A 155 11.21 -20.72 -12.24
CA PHE A 155 12.47 -20.28 -11.65
C PHE A 155 12.31 -19.40 -10.40
N ILE A 156 11.30 -18.51 -10.38
CA ILE A 156 11.00 -17.69 -9.19
C ILE A 156 10.69 -18.58 -7.97
N LEU A 157 9.96 -19.68 -8.15
CA LEU A 157 9.65 -20.59 -7.05
C LEU A 157 10.90 -21.34 -6.57
N LEU A 158 11.83 -21.71 -7.46
CA LEU A 158 13.14 -22.25 -7.08
C LEU A 158 13.94 -21.24 -6.25
N VAL A 159 13.94 -19.96 -6.64
CA VAL A 159 14.58 -18.90 -5.84
C VAL A 159 13.94 -18.81 -4.45
N ILE A 160 12.61 -18.80 -4.37
CA ILE A 160 11.87 -18.72 -3.09
C ILE A 160 12.17 -19.93 -2.21
N GLU A 161 12.23 -21.13 -2.78
CA GLU A 161 12.60 -22.36 -2.08
C GLU A 161 13.94 -22.22 -1.35
N LYS A 162 14.96 -21.64 -2.01
CA LYS A 162 16.29 -21.47 -1.43
C LYS A 162 16.42 -20.31 -0.45
N ILE A 163 15.40 -19.45 -0.31
CA ILE A 163 15.43 -18.35 0.68
C ILE A 163 15.10 -18.88 2.07
N ILE A 164 16.02 -18.69 3.01
CA ILE A 164 15.82 -18.96 4.45
C ILE A 164 15.89 -17.64 5.21
N SER A 165 14.76 -17.21 5.78
CA SER A 165 14.65 -15.96 6.52
C SER A 165 13.49 -15.99 7.52
N ASN A 166 13.74 -15.56 8.76
CA ASN A 166 12.71 -15.34 9.78
C ASN A 166 12.07 -13.95 9.69
N LYS A 167 12.58 -13.02 8.87
CA LYS A 167 11.98 -11.69 8.70
C LYS A 167 10.78 -11.68 7.76
N LEU A 168 10.69 -12.68 6.88
CA LEU A 168 9.70 -12.70 5.81
C LEU A 168 8.31 -13.06 6.37
N GLU A 169 7.40 -12.09 6.35
CA GLU A 169 6.00 -12.22 6.76
C GLU A 169 5.05 -12.29 5.56
N TYR A 170 5.44 -11.71 4.42
CA TYR A 170 4.59 -11.58 3.24
C TYR A 170 5.35 -11.94 1.95
N LEU A 171 4.81 -12.89 1.20
CA LEU A 171 5.18 -13.12 -0.19
C LEU A 171 4.15 -12.45 -1.11
N SER A 172 4.64 -11.54 -1.94
CA SER A 172 3.83 -10.79 -2.91
C SER A 172 3.37 -11.72 -4.05
N PRO A 173 2.50 -11.23 -4.96
CA PRO A 173 1.80 -12.10 -5.91
C PRO A 173 2.77 -12.89 -6.80
N ILE A 174 2.61 -14.21 -6.80
CA ILE A 174 3.25 -15.13 -7.73
C ILE A 174 2.20 -15.60 -8.73
N TYR A 175 2.51 -15.53 -10.03
CA TYR A 175 1.59 -15.98 -11.08
C TYR A 175 1.20 -17.45 -10.89
N LEU A 176 -0.11 -17.71 -11.00
CA LEU A 176 -0.67 -19.05 -10.91
C LEU A 176 -0.02 -20.01 -11.92
N HIS A 177 0.27 -19.54 -13.13
CA HIS A 177 0.97 -20.32 -14.15
C HIS A 177 2.35 -20.81 -13.66
N SER A 178 3.17 -19.95 -13.04
CA SER A 178 4.47 -20.35 -12.48
C SER A 178 4.33 -21.42 -11.39
N ILE A 179 3.28 -21.35 -10.55
CA ILE A 179 3.00 -22.36 -9.53
C ILE A 179 2.61 -23.69 -10.17
N ILE A 180 1.72 -23.67 -11.17
CA ILE A 180 1.30 -24.87 -11.89
C ILE A 180 2.52 -25.53 -12.57
N THR A 181 3.34 -24.74 -13.26
CA THR A 181 4.57 -25.22 -13.90
C THR A 181 5.52 -25.84 -12.88
N PHE A 182 5.79 -25.17 -11.76
CA PHE A 182 6.64 -25.68 -10.68
C PHE A 182 6.11 -27.01 -10.12
N THR A 183 4.83 -27.04 -9.73
CA THR A 183 4.22 -28.25 -9.13
C THR A 183 4.11 -29.40 -10.12
N SER A 184 4.08 -29.14 -11.43
CA SER A 184 4.13 -30.19 -12.45
C SER A 184 5.50 -30.89 -12.50
N LYS A 185 6.59 -30.11 -12.36
CA LYS A 185 7.98 -30.58 -12.49
C LYS A 185 8.55 -31.15 -11.19
N TYR A 186 8.27 -30.53 -10.04
CA TYR A 186 8.87 -30.88 -8.76
C TYR A 186 7.87 -31.52 -7.79
N ASP A 187 8.36 -32.43 -6.94
CA ASP A 187 7.61 -32.91 -5.78
C ASP A 187 7.66 -31.85 -4.67
N ILE A 188 6.51 -31.27 -4.36
CA ILE A 188 6.38 -30.21 -3.34
C ILE A 188 6.68 -30.68 -1.91
N THR A 189 6.72 -31.99 -1.67
CA THR A 189 7.14 -32.54 -0.37
C THR A 189 8.66 -32.47 -0.19
N GLU A 190 9.42 -32.52 -1.29
CA GLU A 190 10.87 -32.34 -1.32
C GLU A 190 11.25 -30.87 -1.57
N HIS A 191 10.48 -30.17 -2.39
CA HIS A 191 10.67 -28.77 -2.79
C HIS A 191 9.65 -27.83 -2.12
N ASP A 192 9.67 -27.79 -0.79
CA ASP A 192 8.78 -26.93 0.00
C ASP A 192 9.24 -25.47 -0.02
N ILE A 193 8.58 -24.64 -0.83
CA ILE A 193 8.89 -23.20 -0.93
C ILE A 193 8.66 -22.43 0.37
N PHE A 194 7.95 -22.99 1.34
CA PHE A 194 7.66 -22.36 2.63
C PHE A 194 8.65 -22.79 3.73
N PHE A 195 9.52 -23.76 3.44
CA PHE A 195 10.56 -24.18 4.37
C PHE A 195 11.50 -23.00 4.72
N GLY A 196 11.97 -22.95 5.97
CA GLY A 196 12.88 -21.91 6.46
C GLY A 196 12.27 -20.51 6.62
N LYS A 197 10.93 -20.38 6.59
CA LYS A 197 10.18 -19.11 6.68
C LYS A 197 9.13 -19.14 7.80
N PRO A 198 9.55 -19.28 9.08
CA PRO A 198 8.65 -19.57 10.19
C PRO A 198 7.64 -18.44 10.49
N ASN A 199 7.93 -17.21 10.10
CA ASN A 199 7.07 -16.04 10.34
C ASN A 199 6.20 -15.66 9.13
N LEU A 200 6.19 -16.48 8.07
CA LEU A 200 5.39 -16.22 6.89
C LEU A 200 3.90 -16.32 7.24
N LYS A 201 3.18 -15.21 7.10
CA LYS A 201 1.76 -15.11 7.42
C LYS A 201 0.88 -15.14 6.18
N VAL A 202 1.39 -14.63 5.06
CA VAL A 202 0.61 -14.41 3.85
C VAL A 202 1.36 -14.86 2.60
N PHE A 203 0.69 -15.65 1.77
CA PHE A 203 1.12 -15.99 0.42
C PHE A 203 0.08 -15.52 -0.59
N THR A 204 0.52 -14.82 -1.63
CA THR A 204 -0.37 -14.23 -2.63
C THR A 204 -0.19 -14.90 -3.98
N ILE A 205 -1.28 -15.37 -4.58
CA ILE A 205 -1.31 -15.91 -5.94
C ILE A 205 -1.96 -14.88 -6.85
N HIS A 206 -1.32 -14.60 -7.98
CA HIS A 206 -1.88 -13.81 -9.05
C HIS A 206 -2.50 -14.72 -10.12
N VAL A 207 -3.81 -14.67 -10.25
CA VAL A 207 -4.62 -15.45 -11.19
C VAL A 207 -4.80 -14.63 -12.46
N SER A 208 -3.99 -14.95 -13.46
CA SER A 208 -4.09 -14.45 -14.83
C SER A 208 -4.31 -15.63 -15.77
N ALA A 209 -5.29 -15.52 -16.65
CA ALA A 209 -5.72 -16.61 -17.51
C ALA A 209 -4.98 -16.70 -18.86
N GLN A 210 -4.14 -15.72 -19.22
CA GLN A 210 -3.60 -15.60 -20.57
C GLN A 210 -2.86 -16.88 -21.05
N LYS A 211 -2.17 -17.59 -20.15
CA LYS A 211 -1.42 -18.82 -20.49
C LYS A 211 -2.04 -20.13 -20.02
N ILE A 212 -2.87 -20.11 -18.98
CA ILE A 212 -3.35 -21.33 -18.31
C ILE A 212 -4.31 -22.14 -19.19
N PHE A 213 -4.98 -21.49 -20.15
CA PHE A 213 -5.96 -22.13 -21.03
C PHE A 213 -5.38 -22.53 -22.40
N GLU A 214 -4.22 -22.01 -22.79
CA GLU A 214 -3.51 -22.44 -24.01
C GLU A 214 -2.83 -23.79 -23.78
N ASP A 215 -2.26 -23.95 -22.59
CA ASP A 215 -1.84 -25.24 -22.08
C ASP A 215 -3.04 -25.98 -21.46
N LYS A 216 -3.22 -27.28 -21.68
CA LYS A 216 -4.37 -28.06 -21.15
C LYS A 216 -4.32 -28.30 -19.62
N TYR A 217 -3.90 -27.33 -18.82
CA TYR A 217 -3.72 -27.45 -17.38
C TYR A 217 -5.03 -27.16 -16.62
N LEU A 218 -5.98 -28.10 -16.70
CA LEU A 218 -7.01 -28.22 -15.68
C LEU A 218 -6.36 -28.73 -14.39
N LEU A 219 -5.99 -27.78 -13.53
CA LEU A 219 -5.58 -27.89 -12.11
C LEU A 219 -5.29 -29.33 -11.63
N ILE A 220 -4.06 -29.76 -11.89
CA ILE A 220 -3.50 -31.08 -11.56
C ILE A 220 -3.57 -31.32 -10.04
N ASP A 221 -3.78 -32.57 -9.61
CA ASP A 221 -3.75 -32.97 -8.18
C ASP A 221 -2.54 -32.42 -7.40
N LYS A 222 -1.39 -32.25 -8.07
CA LYS A 222 -0.17 -31.66 -7.52
C LYS A 222 -0.36 -30.20 -7.07
N PHE A 223 -1.12 -29.40 -7.82
CA PHE A 223 -1.47 -28.04 -7.42
C PHE A 223 -2.34 -28.01 -6.17
N TRP A 224 -3.30 -28.93 -6.06
CA TRP A 224 -4.16 -29.02 -4.87
C TRP A 224 -3.38 -29.40 -3.62
N LYS A 225 -2.42 -30.32 -3.74
CA LYS A 225 -1.48 -30.61 -2.65
C LYS A 225 -0.68 -29.37 -2.23
N PHE A 226 -0.31 -28.50 -3.18
CA PHE A 226 0.36 -27.23 -2.86
C PHE A 226 -0.54 -26.30 -2.04
N ILE A 227 -1.82 -26.19 -2.37
CA ILE A 227 -2.81 -25.45 -1.57
C ILE A 227 -2.96 -26.06 -0.16
N ASP A 228 -2.99 -27.39 -0.05
CA ASP A 228 -3.06 -28.08 1.25
C ASP A 228 -1.82 -27.77 2.14
N ILE A 229 -0.62 -27.64 1.56
CA ILE A 229 0.59 -27.24 2.32
C ILE A 229 0.46 -25.83 2.91
N ILE A 230 -0.06 -24.87 2.14
CA ILE A 230 -0.28 -23.49 2.61
C ILE A 230 -1.16 -23.52 3.86
N PHE A 231 -2.25 -24.28 3.82
CA PHE A 231 -3.16 -24.44 4.94
C PHE A 231 -2.53 -25.13 6.15
N ASN A 232 -1.83 -26.26 5.93
CA ASN A 232 -1.16 -27.00 7.00
C ASN A 232 -0.14 -26.14 7.76
N LYS A 233 0.51 -25.20 7.06
CA LYS A 233 1.44 -24.22 7.65
C LYS A 233 0.75 -22.99 8.24
N LYS A 234 -0.59 -22.93 8.22
CA LYS A 234 -1.42 -21.82 8.73
C LYS A 234 -1.09 -20.48 8.06
N ILE A 235 -0.75 -20.51 6.77
CA ILE A 235 -0.48 -19.32 5.98
C ILE A 235 -1.81 -18.84 5.37
N GLN A 236 -2.13 -17.56 5.48
CA GLN A 236 -3.29 -16.96 4.84
C GLN A 236 -3.06 -16.86 3.33
N LEU A 237 -3.89 -17.58 2.56
CA LEU A 237 -3.90 -17.48 1.11
C LEU A 237 -4.62 -16.22 0.66
N LYS A 238 -3.97 -15.43 -0.21
CA LYS A 238 -4.57 -14.30 -0.92
C LYS A 238 -4.60 -14.60 -2.42
N LEU A 239 -5.72 -14.33 -3.07
CA LEU A 239 -5.85 -14.41 -4.53
C LEU A 239 -6.03 -12.99 -5.07
N ILE A 240 -5.20 -12.62 -6.05
CA ILE A 240 -5.38 -11.44 -6.89
C ILE A 240 -5.82 -11.93 -8.24
N PHE A 241 -6.90 -11.42 -8.82
CA PHE A 241 -7.37 -11.84 -10.14
C PHE A 241 -7.43 -10.68 -11.14
N GLU A 242 -7.14 -10.98 -12.42
CA GLU A 242 -7.42 -10.08 -13.54
C GLU A 242 -8.93 -10.04 -13.81
N PRO A 243 -9.54 -8.88 -14.15
CA PRO A 243 -10.98 -8.72 -14.29
C PRO A 243 -11.53 -9.28 -15.62
N ASP A 244 -11.17 -10.51 -15.97
CA ASP A 244 -11.68 -11.28 -17.11
C ASP A 244 -12.39 -12.57 -16.66
N GLU A 245 -13.30 -13.08 -17.50
CA GLU A 245 -14.14 -14.24 -17.17
C GLU A 245 -13.34 -15.50 -16.81
N ARG A 246 -12.17 -15.69 -17.44
CA ARG A 246 -11.35 -16.88 -17.25
C ARG A 246 -10.59 -16.82 -15.93
N SER A 247 -10.03 -15.66 -15.59
CA SER A 247 -9.36 -15.44 -14.29
C SER A 247 -10.36 -15.53 -13.14
N ILE A 248 -11.59 -15.03 -13.33
CA ILE A 248 -12.69 -15.21 -12.38
C ILE A 248 -13.02 -16.70 -12.19
N PHE A 249 -13.17 -17.45 -13.28
CA PHE A 249 -13.45 -18.89 -13.22
C PHE A 249 -12.37 -19.67 -12.46
N LEU A 250 -11.08 -19.41 -12.73
CA LEU A 250 -9.96 -20.03 -12.03
C LEU A 250 -9.96 -19.67 -10.55
N THR A 251 -10.20 -18.41 -10.22
CA THR A 251 -10.30 -17.92 -8.84
C THR A 251 -11.43 -18.64 -8.09
N LEU A 252 -12.63 -18.74 -8.68
CA LEU A 252 -13.75 -19.49 -8.14
C LEU A 252 -13.44 -20.98 -7.96
N THR A 253 -12.64 -21.57 -8.85
CA THR A 253 -12.25 -22.97 -8.73
C THR A 253 -11.34 -23.21 -7.51
N ILE A 254 -10.37 -22.32 -7.29
CA ILE A 254 -9.50 -22.35 -6.11
C ILE A 254 -10.30 -22.10 -4.83
N LEU A 255 -11.23 -21.14 -4.84
CA LEU A 255 -12.12 -20.84 -3.72
C LEU A 255 -13.00 -22.03 -3.35
N ASN A 256 -13.61 -22.68 -4.34
CA ASN A 256 -14.46 -23.85 -4.13
C ASN A 256 -13.68 -25.04 -3.55
N TYR A 257 -12.44 -25.26 -4.00
CA TYR A 257 -11.55 -26.24 -3.37
C TYR A 257 -11.26 -25.87 -1.91
N SER A 258 -10.90 -24.61 -1.68
CA SER A 258 -10.54 -24.07 -0.36
C SER A 258 -11.70 -24.17 0.63
N LYS A 259 -12.92 -23.87 0.21
CA LYS A 259 -14.15 -23.98 1.01
C LYS A 259 -14.40 -25.42 1.47
N LYS A 260 -14.22 -26.41 0.59
CA LYS A 260 -14.35 -27.84 0.94
C LYS A 260 -13.33 -28.28 2.01
N ARG A 261 -12.20 -27.59 2.10
CA ARG A 261 -11.11 -27.84 3.05
C ARG A 261 -11.13 -26.89 4.27
N ASN A 262 -12.13 -26.02 4.37
CA ASN A 262 -12.23 -24.99 5.41
C ASN A 262 -11.00 -24.05 5.46
N ILE A 263 -10.44 -23.74 4.29
CA ILE A 263 -9.33 -22.80 4.13
C ILE A 263 -9.94 -21.41 3.91
N ASN A 264 -9.63 -20.46 4.80
CA ASN A 264 -10.01 -19.07 4.61
C ASN A 264 -9.15 -18.44 3.51
N VAL A 265 -9.77 -17.88 2.47
CA VAL A 265 -9.08 -17.24 1.34
C VAL A 265 -9.58 -15.81 1.21
N LEU A 266 -8.65 -14.86 1.07
CA LEU A 266 -8.97 -13.46 0.82
C LEU A 266 -8.78 -13.16 -0.67
N VAL A 267 -9.78 -12.52 -1.27
CA VAL A 267 -9.73 -12.19 -2.70
C VAL A 267 -9.58 -10.68 -2.88
N TYR A 268 -8.74 -10.31 -3.84
CA TYR A 268 -8.44 -8.95 -4.24
C TYR A 268 -8.50 -8.87 -5.77
N ASN A 269 -8.83 -7.70 -6.30
CA ASN A 269 -8.65 -7.41 -7.72
C ASN A 269 -7.27 -6.78 -7.94
N GLU A 270 -6.60 -7.13 -9.04
CA GLU A 270 -5.33 -6.54 -9.45
C GLU A 270 -5.45 -5.06 -9.82
N ASN A 271 -6.54 -4.69 -10.51
CA ASN A 271 -6.70 -3.36 -11.09
C ASN A 271 -7.68 -2.51 -10.29
N ASP A 272 -7.26 -1.28 -9.99
CA ASP A 272 -8.09 -0.20 -9.44
C ASP A 272 -9.24 0.23 -10.39
N GLU A 273 -9.37 -0.40 -11.55
CA GLU A 273 -10.38 -0.14 -12.57
C GLU A 273 -11.32 -1.33 -12.75
N PHE A 274 -11.69 -1.98 -11.65
CA PHE A 274 -12.78 -2.92 -11.72
C PHE A 274 -14.07 -2.18 -12.10
N ASN A 275 -14.55 -2.42 -13.32
CA ASN A 275 -15.90 -2.03 -13.72
C ASN A 275 -16.92 -2.94 -13.04
N PHE A 276 -16.92 -2.98 -11.70
CA PHE A 276 -17.77 -3.84 -10.89
C PHE A 276 -19.25 -3.67 -11.24
N PHE A 277 -19.66 -2.42 -11.45
CA PHE A 277 -21.03 -2.11 -11.87
C PHE A 277 -21.35 -2.66 -13.25
N THR A 278 -20.39 -2.76 -14.17
CA THR A 278 -20.61 -3.40 -15.47
C THR A 278 -20.83 -4.90 -15.32
N LEU A 279 -20.14 -5.58 -14.41
CA LEU A 279 -20.40 -7.01 -14.12
C LEU A 279 -21.76 -7.21 -13.47
N ILE A 280 -22.14 -6.39 -12.48
CA ILE A 280 -23.47 -6.40 -11.88
C ILE A 280 -24.55 -6.17 -12.94
N LYS A 281 -24.41 -5.11 -13.76
CA LYS A 281 -25.39 -4.71 -14.78
C LYS A 281 -25.52 -5.73 -15.93
N LYS A 282 -24.45 -6.44 -16.27
CA LYS A 282 -24.47 -7.51 -17.29
C LYS A 282 -25.22 -8.76 -16.83
N GLY A 283 -25.69 -8.82 -15.57
CA GLY A 283 -26.51 -9.91 -15.07
C GLY A 283 -25.80 -11.26 -15.13
N ILE A 284 -24.48 -11.28 -14.93
CA ILE A 284 -23.68 -12.49 -15.08
C ILE A 284 -24.06 -13.49 -13.98
N GLY A 285 -24.14 -14.78 -14.36
CA GLY A 285 -24.97 -15.82 -13.75
C GLY A 285 -24.63 -16.24 -12.31
N ARG A 286 -25.39 -17.23 -11.81
CA ARG A 286 -25.47 -17.71 -10.42
C ARG A 286 -24.15 -17.97 -9.66
N LYS A 287 -22.98 -18.05 -10.32
CA LYS A 287 -21.70 -18.41 -9.68
C LYS A 287 -20.81 -17.22 -9.31
N ASP A 288 -20.99 -16.03 -9.90
CA ASP A 288 -20.14 -14.87 -9.59
C ASP A 288 -20.51 -14.20 -8.26
N TYR A 289 -21.74 -14.39 -7.79
CA TYR A 289 -22.14 -14.02 -6.43
C TYR A 289 -21.27 -14.70 -5.37
N GLU A 290 -20.81 -15.93 -5.60
CA GLU A 290 -19.91 -16.63 -4.68
C GLU A 290 -18.57 -15.89 -4.55
N LEU A 291 -18.09 -15.23 -5.61
CA LEU A 291 -16.85 -14.44 -5.55
C LEU A 291 -17.02 -13.20 -4.66
N ILE A 292 -18.18 -12.53 -4.76
CA ILE A 292 -18.46 -11.24 -4.10
C ILE A 292 -18.33 -11.35 -2.58
N GLU A 293 -18.85 -12.43 -1.99
CA GLU A 293 -18.78 -12.68 -0.55
C GLU A 293 -17.34 -12.78 -0.04
N HIS A 294 -16.39 -13.18 -0.88
CA HIS A 294 -14.97 -13.39 -0.56
C HIS A 294 -14.07 -12.17 -0.84
N LEU A 295 -14.59 -11.11 -1.46
CA LEU A 295 -13.83 -9.90 -1.74
C LEU A 295 -13.46 -9.18 -0.44
N SER A 296 -12.15 -8.97 -0.27
CA SER A 296 -11.57 -8.27 0.89
C SER A 296 -11.12 -6.84 0.57
N SER A 297 -10.97 -6.51 -0.71
CA SER A 297 -10.76 -5.14 -1.17
C SER A 297 -11.48 -4.93 -2.50
N VAL A 298 -12.14 -3.79 -2.66
CA VAL A 298 -12.80 -3.42 -3.91
C VAL A 298 -12.54 -1.96 -4.25
N THR A 299 -12.35 -1.70 -5.55
CA THR A 299 -12.39 -0.35 -6.11
C THR A 299 -13.66 -0.20 -6.94
N LEU A 300 -14.51 0.76 -6.57
CA LEU A 300 -15.74 1.10 -7.27
C LEU A 300 -15.49 2.32 -8.14
N LEU A 301 -15.61 2.17 -9.46
CA LEU A 301 -15.52 3.26 -10.41
C LEU A 301 -16.92 3.77 -10.75
N ILE A 302 -17.22 5.00 -10.35
CA ILE A 302 -18.50 5.68 -10.60
C ILE A 302 -18.29 6.63 -11.78
N ASN A 303 -18.84 6.28 -12.94
CA ASN A 303 -18.70 7.07 -14.17
C ASN A 303 -20.02 7.73 -14.60
N THR A 304 -21.14 7.21 -14.11
CA THR A 304 -22.48 7.65 -14.49
C THR A 304 -23.39 7.71 -13.28
N PHE A 305 -24.42 8.56 -13.33
CA PHE A 305 -25.43 8.62 -12.27
C PHE A 305 -26.12 7.26 -12.01
N ALA A 306 -26.26 6.43 -13.05
CA ALA A 306 -26.84 5.10 -12.93
C ALA A 306 -26.00 4.12 -12.10
N ASP A 307 -24.69 4.36 -11.94
CA ASP A 307 -23.83 3.54 -11.09
C ASP A 307 -24.20 3.67 -9.60
N PHE A 308 -24.74 4.81 -9.18
CA PHE A 308 -25.20 5.01 -7.81
C PHE A 308 -26.30 4.01 -7.41
N LEU A 309 -27.18 3.64 -8.35
CA LEU A 309 -28.26 2.67 -8.12
C LEU A 309 -27.73 1.28 -7.74
N SER A 310 -26.47 0.96 -8.07
CA SER A 310 -25.87 -0.35 -7.82
C SER A 310 -24.97 -0.38 -6.58
N ILE A 311 -24.73 0.75 -5.91
CA ILE A 311 -23.85 0.83 -4.73
C ILE A 311 -24.40 -0.02 -3.58
N GLU A 312 -25.71 0.04 -3.33
CA GLU A 312 -26.33 -0.75 -2.26
C GLU A 312 -26.13 -2.25 -2.48
N SER A 313 -26.53 -2.75 -3.66
CA SER A 313 -26.37 -4.17 -4.01
C SER A 313 -24.90 -4.60 -4.03
N ALA A 314 -24.00 -3.71 -4.42
CA ALA A 314 -22.57 -3.94 -4.39
C ALA A 314 -22.03 -4.16 -2.97
N LEU A 315 -22.45 -3.33 -2.01
CA LEU A 315 -21.84 -3.29 -0.68
C LEU A 315 -22.53 -4.19 0.35
N ILE A 316 -23.82 -4.49 0.20
CA ILE A 316 -24.57 -5.33 1.15
C ILE A 316 -24.14 -6.80 1.12
N GLY A 317 -23.55 -7.29 0.02
CA GLY A 317 -23.11 -8.70 -0.11
C GLY A 317 -21.64 -8.98 0.19
N MET A 318 -20.83 -7.97 0.51
CA MET A 318 -19.38 -8.13 0.70
C MET A 318 -18.99 -8.26 2.17
N ASP A 319 -19.31 -9.39 2.81
CA ASP A 319 -19.08 -9.60 4.25
C ASP A 319 -17.59 -9.63 4.65
N ASN A 320 -16.70 -9.94 3.71
CA ASN A 320 -15.25 -9.99 3.94
C ASN A 320 -14.50 -8.69 3.62
N LEU A 321 -15.19 -7.65 3.19
CA LEU A 321 -14.56 -6.39 2.76
C LEU A 321 -13.79 -5.72 3.91
N GLU A 322 -12.49 -5.52 3.73
CA GLU A 322 -11.59 -4.83 4.66
C GLU A 322 -11.23 -3.42 4.18
N SER A 323 -11.20 -3.21 2.85
CA SER A 323 -10.82 -1.94 2.22
C SER A 323 -11.74 -1.60 1.04
N LEU A 324 -12.23 -0.36 1.00
CA LEU A 324 -13.08 0.16 -0.08
C LEU A 324 -12.43 1.40 -0.70
N LYS A 325 -12.24 1.40 -2.02
CA LYS A 325 -11.85 2.58 -2.78
C LYS A 325 -13.01 3.00 -3.68
N ILE A 326 -13.34 4.28 -3.70
CA ILE A 326 -14.37 4.85 -4.57
C ILE A 326 -13.73 5.92 -5.43
N ASN A 327 -13.73 5.67 -6.73
CA ASN A 327 -13.26 6.59 -7.76
C ASN A 327 -14.48 7.24 -8.39
N PHE A 328 -14.46 8.57 -8.49
CA PHE A 328 -15.56 9.32 -9.08
C PHE A 328 -15.05 10.58 -9.77
N ASN A 329 -15.85 11.14 -10.66
CA ASN A 329 -15.51 12.32 -11.46
C ASN A 329 -16.73 13.25 -11.63
N ARG A 330 -16.51 14.44 -12.18
CA ARG A 330 -17.55 15.43 -12.48
C ARG A 330 -18.50 14.98 -13.57
N ILE A 331 -18.03 14.16 -14.51
CA ILE A 331 -18.80 13.72 -15.68
C ILE A 331 -20.04 12.92 -15.28
N ILE A 332 -20.05 12.30 -14.09
CA ILE A 332 -21.24 11.66 -13.49
C ILE A 332 -22.49 12.56 -13.60
N TYR A 333 -22.31 13.88 -13.48
CA TYR A 333 -23.40 14.85 -13.46
C TYR A 333 -23.71 15.51 -14.82
N SER A 334 -22.91 15.25 -15.87
CA SER A 334 -23.06 15.96 -17.15
C SER A 334 -24.34 15.58 -17.91
N ASN A 335 -24.83 14.36 -17.73
CA ASN A 335 -26.06 13.89 -18.39
C ASN A 335 -27.33 14.41 -17.70
N ILE A 336 -27.30 14.55 -16.37
CA ILE A 336 -28.40 15.12 -15.58
C ILE A 336 -28.68 16.57 -16.00
N TYR A 337 -27.61 17.32 -16.28
CA TYR A 337 -27.71 18.69 -16.77
C TYR A 337 -28.43 18.78 -18.12
N LYS A 338 -28.25 17.79 -19.00
CA LYS A 338 -28.92 17.74 -20.31
C LYS A 338 -30.41 17.40 -20.20
N GLU A 339 -30.81 16.71 -19.14
CA GLU A 339 -32.18 16.20 -18.94
C GLU A 339 -33.10 17.17 -18.16
N ASN A 340 -32.61 18.35 -17.76
CA ASN A 340 -33.38 19.37 -17.02
C ASN A 340 -34.12 18.85 -15.77
N ILE A 341 -33.56 17.84 -15.09
CA ILE A 341 -34.14 17.28 -13.86
C ILE A 341 -34.03 18.31 -12.72
N LYS A 342 -35.13 18.56 -12.01
CA LYS A 342 -35.14 19.48 -10.86
C LYS A 342 -34.27 18.95 -9.72
N PHE A 343 -33.60 19.86 -9.02
CA PHE A 343 -32.73 19.53 -7.89
C PHE A 343 -33.43 18.72 -6.79
N ASP A 344 -34.67 19.08 -6.45
CA ASP A 344 -35.46 18.38 -5.42
C ASP A 344 -35.77 16.93 -5.79
N ASP A 345 -35.94 16.63 -7.07
CA ASP A 345 -36.20 15.27 -7.53
C ASP A 345 -34.93 14.42 -7.45
N ILE A 346 -33.77 14.99 -7.78
CA ILE A 346 -32.47 14.32 -7.58
C ILE A 346 -32.21 14.09 -6.10
N ARG A 347 -32.57 15.04 -5.24
CA ARG A 347 -32.48 14.86 -3.78
C ARG A 347 -33.30 13.68 -3.29
N LYS A 348 -34.53 13.51 -3.79
CA LYS A 348 -35.34 12.32 -3.48
C LYS A 348 -34.68 11.03 -3.98
N ILE A 349 -34.06 11.06 -5.16
CA ILE A 349 -33.33 9.91 -5.71
C ILE A 349 -32.13 9.54 -4.81
N TYR A 350 -31.29 10.50 -4.42
CA TYR A 350 -30.17 10.26 -3.50
C TYR A 350 -30.64 9.68 -2.17
N HIS A 351 -31.68 10.28 -1.58
CA HIS A 351 -32.25 9.76 -0.33
C HIS A 351 -32.71 8.32 -0.47
N LYS A 352 -33.29 7.93 -1.62
CA LYS A 352 -33.67 6.54 -1.86
C LYS A 352 -32.46 5.62 -2.04
N ILE A 353 -31.46 6.04 -2.82
CA ILE A 353 -30.27 5.24 -3.15
C ILE A 353 -29.41 4.97 -1.91
N PHE A 354 -29.21 5.97 -1.07
CA PHE A 354 -28.36 5.88 0.12
C PHE A 354 -29.17 5.58 1.39
N ASN A 355 -30.40 5.05 1.26
CA ASN A 355 -31.22 4.64 2.40
C ASN A 355 -30.81 3.25 2.94
N PHE A 356 -29.54 3.05 3.21
CA PHE A 356 -29.03 1.82 3.79
C PHE A 356 -27.81 2.11 4.68
N LYS A 357 -27.36 1.12 5.42
CA LYS A 357 -26.11 1.18 6.19
C LYS A 357 -25.28 -0.03 5.85
N ILE A 358 -23.98 0.17 5.69
CA ILE A 358 -23.04 -0.92 5.62
C ILE A 358 -22.86 -1.45 7.05
N PHE A 359 -23.08 -2.74 7.27
CA PHE A 359 -22.92 -3.39 8.58
C PHE A 359 -21.64 -4.23 8.69
N ASN A 360 -20.81 -4.23 7.65
CA ASN A 360 -19.57 -4.99 7.62
C ASN A 360 -18.58 -4.46 8.69
N LYS A 361 -18.33 -5.28 9.71
CA LYS A 361 -17.42 -4.98 10.84
C LYS A 361 -15.92 -5.11 10.48
N LYS A 362 -15.60 -5.75 9.36
CA LYS A 362 -14.24 -5.93 8.84
C LYS A 362 -13.77 -4.74 8.02
N LEU A 363 -14.67 -3.90 7.48
CA LEU A 363 -14.29 -2.72 6.72
C LEU A 363 -13.55 -1.71 7.61
N ARG A 364 -12.22 -1.60 7.42
CA ARG A 364 -11.33 -0.74 8.22
C ARG A 364 -10.82 0.48 7.47
N SER A 365 -10.73 0.41 6.14
CA SER A 365 -10.10 1.43 5.30
C SER A 365 -11.05 1.87 4.19
N VAL A 366 -11.21 3.19 4.03
CA VAL A 366 -11.93 3.79 2.91
C VAL A 366 -11.06 4.82 2.21
N THR A 367 -11.01 4.78 0.88
CA THR A 367 -10.35 5.78 0.04
C THR A 367 -11.36 6.41 -0.90
N LEU A 368 -11.48 7.74 -0.86
CA LEU A 368 -12.22 8.51 -1.84
C LEU A 368 -11.24 9.23 -2.76
N GLU A 369 -11.37 9.00 -4.06
CA GLU A 369 -10.49 9.56 -5.08
C GLU A 369 -11.30 10.24 -6.17
N TYR A 370 -11.00 11.52 -6.38
CA TYR A 370 -11.58 12.30 -7.47
C TYR A 370 -10.64 12.27 -8.67
N GLN A 371 -11.13 11.84 -9.83
CA GLN A 371 -10.29 11.56 -11.00
C GLN A 371 -10.13 12.73 -11.98
N ASP A 372 -10.80 13.86 -11.75
CA ASP A 372 -10.67 15.02 -12.64
C ASP A 372 -9.57 15.98 -12.20
N ASN A 373 -8.98 16.63 -13.20
CA ASN A 373 -8.04 17.74 -13.01
C ASN A 373 -8.73 19.10 -12.88
N TYR A 374 -10.07 19.13 -12.82
CA TYR A 374 -10.85 20.35 -12.71
C TYR A 374 -11.09 20.71 -11.24
N TYR A 375 -10.75 21.96 -10.90
CA TYR A 375 -10.98 22.52 -9.58
C TYR A 375 -11.83 23.78 -9.75
N PRO A 376 -12.95 23.91 -9.01
CA PRO A 376 -13.75 25.12 -9.09
C PRO A 376 -12.89 26.32 -8.66
N PRO A 377 -12.89 27.42 -9.43
CA PRO A 377 -12.04 28.58 -9.15
C PRO A 377 -12.44 29.29 -7.86
N ASN A 378 -13.71 29.19 -7.45
CA ASN A 378 -14.25 29.81 -6.23
C ASN A 378 -15.00 28.76 -5.39
N PHE A 379 -14.79 28.76 -4.07
CA PHE A 379 -15.45 27.85 -3.11
C PHE A 379 -16.97 28.03 -3.05
N GLU A 380 -17.46 29.22 -3.43
CA GLU A 380 -18.87 29.63 -3.32
C GLU A 380 -19.63 29.59 -4.65
N THR A 381 -19.07 29.02 -5.73
CA THR A 381 -19.89 28.87 -6.95
C THR A 381 -20.95 27.80 -6.71
N PHE A 382 -22.16 28.23 -6.37
CA PHE A 382 -23.38 27.41 -6.20
C PHE A 382 -23.87 26.77 -7.51
N ASN A 383 -22.97 26.37 -8.39
CA ASN A 383 -23.36 25.69 -9.61
C ASN A 383 -24.01 24.33 -9.25
N PHE A 384 -24.88 23.87 -10.12
CA PHE A 384 -25.66 22.66 -9.88
C PHE A 384 -24.79 21.42 -9.65
N SER A 385 -23.65 21.30 -10.36
CA SER A 385 -22.71 20.19 -10.20
C SER A 385 -22.07 20.16 -8.82
N ASP A 386 -21.74 21.32 -8.26
CA ASP A 386 -21.17 21.43 -6.91
C ASP A 386 -22.18 20.97 -5.85
N LYS A 387 -23.46 21.35 -5.99
CA LYS A 387 -24.51 20.84 -5.09
C LYS A 387 -24.67 19.32 -5.17
N LEU A 388 -24.52 18.73 -6.36
CA LEU A 388 -24.58 17.28 -6.54
C LEU A 388 -23.36 16.57 -5.96
N TYR A 389 -22.19 17.18 -6.06
CA TYR A 389 -20.97 16.73 -5.39
C TYR A 389 -21.16 16.71 -3.86
N ASP A 390 -21.64 17.81 -3.28
CA ASP A 390 -21.90 17.94 -1.85
C ASP A 390 -22.86 16.84 -1.36
N MET A 391 -23.97 16.66 -2.09
CA MET A 391 -24.95 15.62 -1.79
C MET A 391 -24.35 14.22 -1.85
N PHE A 392 -23.50 13.95 -2.84
CA PHE A 392 -22.83 12.64 -2.96
C PHE A 392 -21.91 12.37 -1.78
N ILE A 393 -21.04 13.32 -1.40
CA ILE A 393 -20.11 13.15 -0.28
C ILE A 393 -20.87 12.90 1.03
N VAL A 394 -21.88 13.73 1.32
CA VAL A 394 -22.71 13.57 2.54
C VAL A 394 -23.47 12.24 2.53
N SER A 395 -24.08 11.87 1.40
CA SER A 395 -24.83 10.62 1.28
C SER A 395 -23.92 9.40 1.45
N LEU A 396 -22.72 9.45 0.86
CA LEU A 396 -21.74 8.40 1.00
C LEU A 396 -21.24 8.24 2.44
N PHE A 397 -20.90 9.34 3.12
CA PHE A 397 -20.51 9.29 4.53
C PHE A 397 -21.61 8.77 5.44
N SER A 398 -22.87 9.01 5.06
CA SER A 398 -24.01 8.53 5.81
C SER A 398 -24.13 7.00 5.82
N ILE A 399 -23.63 6.28 4.80
CA ILE A 399 -23.77 4.81 4.73
C ILE A 399 -22.60 4.04 5.37
N LEU A 400 -21.50 4.73 5.71
CA LEU A 400 -20.27 4.12 6.22
C LEU A 400 -20.44 3.50 7.62
N PRO A 401 -19.77 2.36 7.91
CA PRO A 401 -19.80 1.70 9.22
C PRO A 401 -18.81 2.33 10.21
N ASN A 402 -19.10 2.19 11.51
CA ASN A 402 -18.22 2.64 12.60
C ASN A 402 -16.92 1.82 12.78
N SER A 403 -16.74 0.76 12.01
CA SER A 403 -15.54 -0.08 12.02
C SER A 403 -14.36 0.57 11.30
N ILE A 404 -14.60 1.62 10.51
CA ILE A 404 -13.56 2.35 9.79
C ILE A 404 -12.59 3.00 10.77
N THR A 405 -11.32 2.78 10.52
CA THR A 405 -10.18 3.30 11.30
C THR A 405 -9.23 4.13 10.43
N ILE A 406 -9.30 3.98 9.11
CA ILE A 406 -8.45 4.68 8.14
C ILE A 406 -9.35 5.32 7.06
N MET A 407 -9.19 6.62 6.86
CA MET A 407 -9.86 7.38 5.79
C MET A 407 -8.82 8.08 4.93
N LYS A 408 -8.92 7.93 3.61
CA LYS A 408 -8.00 8.56 2.65
C LYS A 408 -8.79 9.40 1.66
N PHE A 409 -8.35 10.63 1.47
CA PHE A 409 -8.88 11.57 0.49
C PHE A 409 -7.81 11.86 -0.54
N LYS A 410 -8.12 11.65 -1.81
CA LYS A 410 -7.21 11.86 -2.94
C LYS A 410 -7.82 12.81 -3.95
N ASN A 411 -7.09 13.88 -4.29
CA ASN A 411 -7.42 14.87 -5.32
C ASN A 411 -8.80 15.53 -5.13
N LEU A 412 -9.36 15.53 -3.92
CA LEU A 412 -10.68 16.10 -3.71
C LEU A 412 -10.64 17.63 -3.92
N PRO A 413 -11.57 18.19 -4.71
CA PRO A 413 -11.50 19.58 -5.11
C PRO A 413 -11.79 20.54 -3.97
N TYR A 414 -12.62 20.16 -3.01
CA TYR A 414 -12.85 20.89 -1.75
C TYR A 414 -13.47 19.94 -0.71
N LEU A 415 -13.26 20.23 0.57
CA LEU A 415 -13.92 19.54 1.67
C LEU A 415 -14.55 20.57 2.61
N LYS A 416 -15.86 20.45 2.88
CA LYS A 416 -16.58 21.34 3.80
C LYS A 416 -16.55 20.80 5.22
N GLU A 417 -16.66 21.69 6.21
CA GLU A 417 -16.72 21.33 7.62
C GLU A 417 -17.86 20.34 7.92
N GLU A 418 -19.03 20.58 7.35
CA GLU A 418 -20.21 19.71 7.42
C GLU A 418 -19.89 18.26 7.05
N TYR A 419 -18.99 18.02 6.08
CA TYR A 419 -18.64 16.66 5.66
C TYR A 419 -17.96 15.90 6.80
N PHE A 420 -17.09 16.57 7.56
CA PHE A 420 -16.43 15.96 8.70
C PHE A 420 -17.38 15.72 9.87
N GLU A 421 -18.42 16.53 10.03
CA GLU A 421 -19.48 16.25 11.01
C GLU A 421 -20.25 14.97 10.67
N TYR A 422 -20.62 14.79 9.40
CA TYR A 422 -21.26 13.56 8.93
C TYR A 422 -20.35 12.34 9.10
N LEU A 423 -19.08 12.48 8.69
CA LEU A 423 -18.09 11.41 8.82
C LEU A 423 -17.85 11.04 10.29
N HIS A 424 -17.71 12.03 11.18
CA HIS A 424 -17.52 11.81 12.61
C HIS A 424 -18.69 11.04 13.24
N LYS A 425 -19.94 11.37 12.86
CA LYS A 425 -21.14 10.68 13.35
C LYS A 425 -21.14 9.20 12.97
N THR A 426 -20.65 8.82 11.79
CA THR A 426 -20.66 7.43 11.32
C THR A 426 -19.39 6.66 11.66
N THR A 427 -18.24 7.36 11.76
CA THR A 427 -16.91 6.76 11.94
C THR A 427 -16.16 7.35 13.16
N PRO A 428 -16.71 7.30 14.37
CA PRO A 428 -16.10 7.93 15.55
C PRO A 428 -14.76 7.29 15.98
N ASN A 429 -14.45 6.09 15.48
CA ASN A 429 -13.24 5.32 15.79
C ASN A 429 -12.08 5.59 14.82
N LEU A 430 -12.18 6.64 14.00
CA LEU A 430 -11.13 6.99 13.03
C LEU A 430 -9.80 7.25 13.76
N ASP A 431 -8.78 6.47 13.41
CA ASP A 431 -7.43 6.51 13.98
C ASP A 431 -6.43 7.19 13.04
N THR A 432 -6.64 7.06 11.72
CA THR A 432 -5.76 7.61 10.69
C THR A 432 -6.55 8.34 9.60
N ILE A 433 -6.10 9.53 9.24
CA ILE A 433 -6.63 10.29 8.11
C ILE A 433 -5.50 10.69 7.15
N VAL A 434 -5.72 10.54 5.85
CA VAL A 434 -4.76 10.89 4.80
C VAL A 434 -5.40 11.88 3.85
N PHE A 435 -4.72 13.01 3.61
CA PHE A 435 -5.07 13.98 2.57
C PHE A 435 -3.95 14.01 1.54
N LYS A 436 -4.29 13.68 0.29
CA LYS A 436 -3.36 13.72 -0.82
C LYS A 436 -3.90 14.63 -1.91
N HIS A 437 -3.19 15.73 -2.17
CA HIS A 437 -3.54 16.76 -3.16
C HIS A 437 -4.99 17.25 -3.05
N CYS A 438 -5.55 17.25 -1.83
CA CYS A 438 -6.88 17.82 -1.60
C CYS A 438 -6.78 19.35 -1.66
N ARG A 439 -7.82 20.06 -2.09
CA ARG A 439 -7.85 21.53 -2.00
C ARG A 439 -8.92 21.99 -1.02
N TYR A 440 -8.84 23.25 -0.61
CA TYR A 440 -9.80 23.91 0.28
C TYR A 440 -10.23 23.04 1.47
N LEU A 441 -9.27 22.69 2.33
CA LEU A 441 -9.55 22.02 3.60
C LEU A 441 -9.96 23.06 4.65
N PRO A 442 -10.93 22.78 5.51
CA PRO A 442 -11.26 23.67 6.62
C PRO A 442 -10.13 23.64 7.66
N ASP A 443 -10.07 24.69 8.49
CA ASP A 443 -8.98 24.88 9.45
C ASP A 443 -9.00 23.84 10.59
N GLU A 444 -10.18 23.42 11.06
CA GLU A 444 -10.32 22.62 12.29
C GLU A 444 -11.05 21.25 12.16
N PRO A 445 -11.14 20.59 10.99
CA PRO A 445 -11.94 19.37 10.82
C PRO A 445 -11.49 18.21 11.70
N LEU A 446 -10.21 18.19 12.05
CA LEU A 446 -9.61 17.09 12.81
C LEU A 446 -9.94 17.15 14.31
N LEU A 447 -10.38 18.30 14.84
CA LEU A 447 -10.72 18.46 16.26
C LEU A 447 -11.92 17.59 16.69
N LEU A 448 -12.76 17.19 15.73
CA LEU A 448 -13.90 16.30 15.93
C LEU A 448 -13.47 14.87 16.30
N PHE A 449 -12.34 14.38 15.76
CA PHE A 449 -11.96 12.97 15.87
C PHE A 449 -11.03 12.71 17.07
N LYS A 450 -11.60 12.44 18.25
CA LYS A 450 -10.84 12.22 19.51
C LYS A 450 -9.96 10.96 19.49
N ASN A 451 -10.30 9.98 18.67
CA ASN A 451 -9.53 8.74 18.51
C ASN A 451 -8.40 8.84 17.48
N LEU A 452 -8.31 9.96 16.74
CA LEU A 452 -7.28 10.16 15.73
C LEU A 452 -5.89 10.12 16.36
N ARG A 453 -4.98 9.30 15.83
CA ARG A 453 -3.58 9.20 16.27
C ARG A 453 -2.60 9.55 15.16
N ASN A 454 -2.98 9.40 13.89
CA ASN A 454 -2.09 9.63 12.77
C ASN A 454 -2.73 10.53 11.71
N VAL A 455 -1.94 11.45 11.17
CA VAL A 455 -2.36 12.31 10.07
C VAL A 455 -1.27 12.32 9.02
N PHE A 456 -1.64 12.15 7.76
CA PHE A 456 -0.70 12.20 6.63
C PHE A 456 -1.20 13.19 5.58
N PHE A 457 -0.37 14.18 5.27
CA PHE A 457 -0.58 15.18 4.25
C PHE A 457 0.40 15.00 3.09
N VAL A 458 -0.09 15.07 1.86
CA VAL A 458 0.73 15.13 0.64
C VAL A 458 0.34 16.39 -0.13
N ASN A 459 1.24 17.37 -0.18
CA ASN A 459 0.98 18.69 -0.76
C ASN A 459 -0.29 19.37 -0.17
N ASN A 460 -0.43 19.29 1.15
CA ASN A 460 -1.57 19.83 1.91
C ASN A 460 -1.06 20.56 3.17
N LEU A 461 -1.46 21.83 3.35
CA LEU A 461 -1.12 22.66 4.52
C LEU A 461 -2.35 23.42 5.03
N GLY A 462 -2.26 23.97 6.24
CA GLY A 462 -3.27 24.86 6.82
C GLY A 462 -4.28 24.21 7.77
N VAL A 463 -4.28 22.87 7.88
CA VAL A 463 -5.17 22.15 8.80
C VAL A 463 -4.57 22.10 10.22
N THR A 464 -5.37 22.49 11.21
CA THR A 464 -5.02 22.40 12.63
C THR A 464 -4.97 20.94 13.07
N VAL A 465 -3.78 20.49 13.47
CA VAL A 465 -3.59 19.15 14.02
C VAL A 465 -3.90 19.15 15.52
N PRO A 466 -4.81 18.27 16.01
CA PRO A 466 -5.14 18.18 17.42
C PRO A 466 -3.96 17.70 18.29
N SER A 467 -3.92 18.16 19.54
CA SER A 467 -2.87 17.83 20.50
C SER A 467 -2.84 16.37 20.95
N TRP A 468 -3.79 15.51 20.58
CA TRP A 468 -3.78 14.07 20.87
C TRP A 468 -3.23 13.21 19.72
N VAL A 469 -3.03 13.80 18.54
CA VAL A 469 -2.36 13.13 17.41
C VAL A 469 -0.91 12.83 17.77
N GLU A 470 -0.42 11.64 17.43
CA GLU A 470 0.87 11.10 17.85
C GLU A 470 1.92 11.13 16.74
N ILE A 471 1.49 10.95 15.49
CA ILE A 471 2.33 10.93 14.29
C ILE A 471 1.71 11.86 13.25
N VAL A 472 2.52 12.74 12.68
CA VAL A 472 2.15 13.56 11.52
C VAL A 472 3.19 13.39 10.44
N ILE A 473 2.76 13.10 9.23
CA ILE A 473 3.63 13.00 8.05
C ILE A 473 3.23 14.09 7.06
N TYR A 474 4.21 14.82 6.56
CA TYR A 474 4.07 15.73 5.42
C TYR A 474 4.97 15.25 4.29
N GLN A 475 4.44 15.13 3.09
CA GLN A 475 5.18 14.80 1.86
C GLN A 475 4.96 15.89 0.80
N ASP A 476 5.94 16.07 -0.09
CA ASP A 476 5.98 17.11 -1.13
C ASP A 476 5.97 18.53 -0.53
N PHE A 477 6.84 18.75 0.44
CA PHE A 477 6.91 20.01 1.17
C PHE A 477 7.65 21.12 0.38
N ASN A 478 8.69 20.78 -0.37
CA ASN A 478 9.49 21.72 -1.16
C ASN A 478 8.68 22.38 -2.29
N ASP A 479 7.77 21.66 -2.95
CA ASP A 479 6.93 22.19 -4.03
C ASP A 479 6.03 23.35 -3.59
N TYR A 480 5.67 23.38 -2.29
CA TYR A 480 4.91 24.48 -1.70
C TYR A 480 5.77 25.72 -1.45
N MET A 481 7.00 25.53 -0.97
CA MET A 481 7.95 26.63 -0.68
C MET A 481 8.42 27.34 -1.96
N TYR A 482 8.51 26.62 -3.08
CA TYR A 482 8.88 27.19 -4.37
C TYR A 482 7.81 28.11 -4.97
N ARG A 483 6.51 27.93 -4.65
CA ARG A 483 5.42 28.72 -5.26
C ARG A 483 5.06 29.98 -4.49
N ASN A 484 5.45 30.09 -3.21
CA ASN A 484 5.18 31.27 -2.38
C ASN A 484 6.46 31.75 -1.70
N PHE A 485 7.16 32.72 -2.31
CA PHE A 485 8.11 33.65 -1.68
C PHE A 485 9.22 33.13 -0.75
N PHE A 486 9.66 31.87 -0.84
CA PHE A 486 10.81 31.41 -0.06
C PHE A 486 11.85 30.75 -0.97
N TRP A 487 12.98 31.45 -1.13
CA TRP A 487 14.14 30.95 -1.87
C TRP A 487 14.57 29.56 -1.35
N PRO A 488 14.99 28.64 -2.22
CA PRO A 488 15.44 27.29 -1.87
C PRO A 488 16.68 27.25 -0.95
N TYR A 489 17.30 28.40 -0.71
CA TYR A 489 18.46 28.56 0.17
C TYR A 489 18.12 28.95 1.62
N LEU A 490 16.84 29.23 1.95
CA LEU A 490 16.38 29.31 3.34
C LEU A 490 16.19 27.90 3.92
N LYS A 491 17.32 27.21 4.01
CA LYS A 491 17.51 25.90 4.62
C LYS A 491 16.81 25.82 5.98
N LYS A 492 15.95 24.81 6.14
CA LYS A 492 15.83 24.01 7.38
C LYS A 492 15.71 24.82 8.68
N ASN A 493 15.00 25.95 8.69
CA ASN A 493 14.73 26.65 9.93
C ASN A 493 13.48 26.06 10.59
N ASN A 494 13.68 25.02 11.41
CA ASN A 494 12.65 24.32 12.18
C ASN A 494 11.61 25.28 12.80
N LYS A 495 12.02 26.48 13.25
CA LYS A 495 11.18 27.45 13.95
C LYS A 495 9.98 27.97 13.14
N GLU A 496 10.12 28.22 11.84
CA GLU A 496 9.01 28.75 11.05
C GLU A 496 7.97 27.67 10.72
N PHE A 497 8.41 26.43 10.50
CA PHE A 497 7.53 25.29 10.31
C PHE A 497 6.78 24.89 11.59
N TYR A 498 7.47 24.86 12.74
CA TYR A 498 6.83 24.69 14.05
C TYR A 498 5.80 25.78 14.34
N ARG A 499 5.99 26.98 13.79
CA ARG A 499 5.03 28.08 13.90
C ARG A 499 3.80 27.90 13.01
N LEU A 500 3.94 27.22 11.86
CA LEU A 500 2.82 26.88 10.96
C LEU A 500 1.98 25.72 11.52
N MET A 501 2.60 24.80 12.25
CA MET A 501 1.88 23.82 13.05
C MET A 501 1.39 24.51 14.32
N LYS A 502 0.16 25.06 14.30
CA LYS A 502 -0.48 25.80 15.42
C LYS A 502 -0.37 25.12 16.81
N ASN A 503 0.03 23.84 16.91
CA ASN A 503 0.25 23.08 18.15
C ASN A 503 1.62 22.36 18.22
N CYS A 504 2.59 22.94 18.94
CA CYS A 504 3.94 22.41 19.18
C CYS A 504 4.00 21.22 20.18
N THR A 505 3.36 20.09 19.90
CA THR A 505 3.34 18.93 20.84
C THR A 505 4.26 17.76 20.45
N PHE A 506 4.90 17.79 19.28
CA PHE A 506 5.76 16.71 18.80
C PHE A 506 7.21 16.88 19.30
N LYS A 507 7.83 15.78 19.73
CA LYS A 507 9.19 15.78 20.31
C LYS A 507 10.27 15.37 19.32
N HIS A 508 9.93 14.55 18.33
CA HIS A 508 10.89 14.00 17.39
C HIS A 508 10.54 14.42 15.96
N THR A 509 11.58 14.63 15.15
CA THR A 509 11.46 15.08 13.76
C THR A 509 12.42 14.33 12.87
N PHE A 510 11.91 13.82 11.76
CA PHE A 510 12.71 13.06 10.80
C PHE A 510 12.50 13.63 9.42
N TRP A 511 13.59 14.11 8.81
CA TRP A 511 13.61 14.65 7.46
C TRP A 511 14.11 13.57 6.51
N MET A 512 13.27 13.18 5.56
CA MET A 512 13.57 12.27 4.49
C MET A 512 13.78 13.09 3.23
N ASP A 513 15.04 13.25 2.85
CA ASP A 513 15.48 14.07 1.73
C ASP A 513 16.04 13.12 0.67
N LYS A 514 15.29 12.91 -0.41
CA LYS A 514 15.73 12.08 -1.53
C LYS A 514 16.20 13.01 -2.64
N ASN A 515 17.48 12.93 -2.99
CA ASN A 515 17.95 13.54 -4.23
C ASN A 515 17.09 12.93 -5.36
N CYS A 516 16.23 13.74 -5.99
CA CYS A 516 15.28 13.40 -7.08
C CYS A 516 13.81 13.06 -6.72
N ASN A 517 13.34 13.04 -5.46
CA ASN A 517 11.92 12.81 -5.13
C ASN A 517 11.35 13.82 -4.12
N ALA A 518 10.02 13.78 -3.95
CA ALA A 518 9.24 14.28 -2.82
C ALA A 518 10.00 14.28 -1.48
N ASP A 519 10.25 15.44 -0.91
CA ASP A 519 10.73 15.57 0.46
C ASP A 519 9.63 15.21 1.45
N THR A 520 9.99 14.47 2.50
CA THR A 520 9.04 14.01 3.52
C THR A 520 9.53 14.35 4.92
N VAL A 521 8.62 14.79 5.79
CA VAL A 521 8.90 15.11 7.19
C VAL A 521 7.95 14.34 8.09
N ILE A 522 8.51 13.65 9.08
CA ILE A 522 7.75 12.90 10.07
C ILE A 522 7.92 13.56 11.43
N PHE A 523 6.80 13.94 12.04
CA PHE A 523 6.73 14.43 13.42
C PHE A 523 6.14 13.36 14.32
N MET A 524 6.77 13.14 15.47
CA MET A 524 6.36 12.10 16.40
C MET A 524 6.46 12.55 17.85
N LYS A 525 5.55 12.06 18.68
CA LYS A 525 5.62 12.23 20.14
C LYS A 525 6.50 11.21 20.84
N ASP A 526 6.55 9.99 20.32
CA ASP A 526 7.24 8.86 20.93
C ASP A 526 8.03 8.11 19.86
N ILE A 527 9.35 8.02 20.05
CA ILE A 527 10.28 7.34 19.16
C ILE A 527 9.96 5.85 18.99
N LEU A 528 9.35 5.21 20.00
CA LEU A 528 8.99 3.79 19.93
C LEU A 528 7.94 3.49 18.83
N LYS A 529 7.28 4.52 18.29
CA LYS A 529 6.30 4.39 17.22
C LYS A 529 6.92 4.46 15.82
N TRP A 530 8.24 4.41 15.70
CA TRP A 530 8.96 4.56 14.42
C TRP A 530 8.48 3.56 13.36
N LYS A 531 8.37 2.27 13.72
CA LYS A 531 7.81 1.24 12.82
C LYS A 531 6.41 1.59 12.31
N ARG A 532 5.56 2.19 13.16
CA ARG A 532 4.21 2.66 12.76
C ARG A 532 4.34 3.81 11.76
N ALA A 533 5.21 4.79 12.00
CA ALA A 533 5.46 5.88 11.06
C ALA A 533 5.93 5.38 9.69
N ILE A 534 6.87 4.42 9.67
CA ILE A 534 7.34 3.79 8.42
C ILE A 534 6.22 3.04 7.69
N ASN A 535 5.35 2.33 8.42
CA ASN A 535 4.19 1.68 7.81
C ASN A 535 3.19 2.69 7.20
N LEU A 536 3.01 3.85 7.84
CA LEU A 536 2.12 4.92 7.33
C LEU A 536 2.59 5.50 5.99
N LEU A 537 3.90 5.51 5.71
CA LEU A 537 4.45 5.96 4.41
C LEU A 537 4.03 5.07 3.24
N ASN A 538 3.58 3.84 3.52
CA ASN A 538 3.16 2.87 2.51
C ASN A 538 1.63 2.84 2.31
N LEU A 539 0.88 3.80 2.87
CA LEU A 539 -0.58 3.90 2.77
C LEU A 539 -1.08 4.51 1.45
#